data_AF-A0A958HEZ5-F1
#
_entry.id   AF-A0A958HEZ5-F1
#
_cell.length_a   1.000
_cell.length_b   1.000
_cell.length_c   1.000
_cell.angle_alpha   90.00
_cell.angle_beta   90.00
_cell.angle_gamma   90.00
#
_symmetry.space_group_name_H-M   'P 1'
#
loop_
_entity.id
_entity.type
_entity.pdbx_description
1 polymer ?
#
loop_
_entity_poly.entity_id
_entity_poly.type
_entity_poly.pdbx_seq_one_letter_code
_entity_poly.pdbx_strand_id
1 'polypeptide(L)' 'DHAVDVGWHPLDNKTATLALLSHTVAARLFDANLLRRHLSFCAEVAASVPVRRLVYPHRPDALAAVKALLEESRL' A
#
# COMPACT_ATOMS: atom_id res chain seq x y z
N ASP A 1 -18.39 22.51 6.46
CA ASP A 1 -17.01 22.04 6.69
C ASP A 1 -16.96 20.57 7.08
N HIS A 2 -16.76 19.70 6.09
CA HIS A 2 -16.36 18.31 6.34
C HIS A 2 -14.89 18.22 6.00
N ALA A 3 -14.03 18.32 7.02
CA ALA A 3 -12.62 18.03 6.88
C ALA A 3 -12.47 16.65 6.22
N VAL A 4 -11.89 16.65 5.03
CA VAL A 4 -11.70 15.45 4.22
C VAL A 4 -10.58 14.66 4.89
N ASP A 5 -10.88 13.47 5.41
CA ASP A 5 -9.88 12.58 6.04
C ASP A 5 -9.02 11.94 4.93
N VAL A 6 -8.12 12.74 4.36
CA VAL A 6 -7.07 12.29 3.42
C VAL A 6 -5.77 12.21 4.20
N GLY A 7 -5.18 11.03 4.26
CA GLY A 7 -3.98 10.85 5.08
C GLY A 7 -3.24 9.55 4.84
N TRP A 8 -1.98 9.56 5.24
CA TRP A 8 -1.14 8.37 5.27
C TRP A 8 -1.34 7.62 6.59
N HIS A 9 -1.78 6.37 6.51
CA HIS A 9 -1.90 5.50 7.67
C HIS A 9 -0.81 4.43 7.63
N PRO A 10 -0.01 4.26 8.71
CA PRO A 10 0.96 3.18 8.77
C PRO A 10 0.23 1.83 8.76
N LEU A 11 0.83 0.85 8.09
CA LEU A 11 0.39 -0.53 8.15
C LEU A 11 1.30 -1.32 9.10
N ASP A 12 0.71 -2.23 9.87
CA ASP A 12 1.49 -3.25 10.56
C ASP A 12 2.10 -4.24 9.56
N ASN A 13 3.11 -4.99 9.98
CA ASN A 13 3.85 -5.89 9.08
C ASN A 13 2.93 -6.88 8.38
N LYS A 14 1.93 -7.43 9.08
CA LYS A 14 0.98 -8.39 8.52
C LYS A 14 0.13 -7.75 7.41
N THR A 15 -0.44 -6.58 7.65
CA THR A 15 -1.28 -5.88 6.67
C THR A 15 -0.45 -5.37 5.49
N ALA A 16 0.79 -4.93 5.75
CA ALA A 16 1.74 -4.53 4.73
C ALA A 16 2.10 -5.71 3.80
N THR A 17 2.42 -6.90 4.35
CA THR A 17 2.69 -8.10 3.55
C THR A 17 1.51 -8.45 2.64
N LEU A 18 0.28 -8.45 3.18
CA LEU A 18 -0.92 -8.74 2.39
C LEU A 18 -1.19 -7.69 1.30
N ALA A 19 -0.94 -6.41 1.61
CA ALA A 19 -1.06 -5.34 0.63
C ALA A 19 -0.07 -5.53 -0.52
N LEU A 20 1.20 -5.79 -0.22
CA LEU A 20 2.24 -6.06 -1.22
C LEU A 20 1.91 -7.27 -2.10
N LEU A 21 1.42 -8.36 -1.49
CA LEU A 21 0.99 -9.56 -2.23
C LEU A 21 -0.17 -9.25 -3.19
N SER A 22 -1.13 -8.44 -2.74
CA SER A 22 -2.32 -8.09 -3.54
C SER A 22 -2.00 -7.21 -4.74
N HIS A 23 -0.88 -6.49 -4.71
CA HIS A 23 -0.41 -5.67 -5.83
C HIS A 23 0.28 -6.48 -6.94
N THR A 24 0.60 -7.75 -6.69
CA THR A 24 1.15 -8.65 -7.72
C THR A 24 0.02 -9.42 -8.40
N VAL A 25 -0.60 -8.82 -9.42
CA VAL A 25 -1.76 -9.39 -10.15
C VAL A 25 -1.50 -10.82 -10.63
N ALA A 26 -0.26 -11.14 -11.05
CA ALA A 26 0.13 -12.45 -11.54
C ALA A 26 0.43 -13.50 -10.44
N ALA A 27 0.41 -13.13 -9.15
CA ALA A 27 0.77 -14.06 -8.07
C ALA A 27 -0.15 -15.30 -8.00
N ARG A 28 -1.37 -15.20 -8.54
CA ARG A 28 -2.33 -16.32 -8.65
C ARG A 28 -1.91 -17.39 -9.66
N LEU A 29 -0.97 -17.05 -10.56
CA LEU A 29 -0.43 -17.95 -11.59
C LEU A 29 0.91 -18.57 -11.18
N PHE A 30 1.44 -18.22 -10.01
CA PHE A 30 2.70 -18.76 -9.53
C PHE A 30 2.55 -20.24 -9.18
N ASP A 31 3.55 -21.04 -9.57
CA ASP A 31 3.70 -22.35 -8.97
C ASP A 31 3.99 -22.24 -7.46
N ALA A 32 3.89 -23.36 -6.75
CA ALA A 32 4.03 -23.38 -5.30
C ALA A 32 5.40 -22.85 -4.81
N ASN A 33 6.48 -23.08 -5.58
CA ASN A 33 7.82 -22.65 -5.17
C ASN A 33 8.00 -21.15 -5.37
N LEU A 34 7.55 -20.62 -6.50
CA LEU A 34 7.58 -19.19 -6.78
C LEU A 34 6.66 -18.42 -5.83
N LEU A 35 5.46 -18.94 -5.54
CA LEU A 35 4.55 -18.35 -4.57
C LEU A 35 5.18 -18.25 -3.17
N ARG A 36 5.82 -19.33 -2.70
CA ARG A 36 6.53 -19.33 -1.41
C ARG A 36 7.62 -18.26 -1.37
N ARG A 37 8.45 -18.16 -2.41
CA ARG A 37 9.50 -17.13 -2.50
C ARG A 37 8.91 -15.71 -2.51
N HIS A 38 7.80 -15.51 -3.22
CA HIS A 38 7.12 -14.22 -3.25
C HIS A 38 6.55 -13.84 -1.88
N LEU A 39 5.94 -14.79 -1.17
CA LEU A 39 5.46 -14.59 0.20
C LEU A 39 6.60 -14.18 1.15
N SER A 40 7.74 -14.89 1.11
CA SER A 40 8.93 -14.54 1.90
C SER A 40 9.44 -13.14 1.57
N PHE A 41 9.56 -12.82 0.29
CA PHE A 41 9.97 -11.48 -0.15
C PHE A 41 9.04 -10.39 0.36
N CYS A 42 7.72 -10.55 0.25
CA CYS A 42 6.76 -9.56 0.74
C CYS A 42 6.81 -9.39 2.26
N ALA A 43 7.11 -10.46 3.02
CA ALA A 43 7.31 -10.39 4.46
C ALA A 43 8.60 -9.63 4.83
N GLU A 44 9.70 -9.93 4.14
CA GLU A 44 10.99 -9.25 4.34
C GLU A 44 10.89 -7.76 4.02
N VAL A 45 10.26 -7.40 2.89
CA VAL A 45 10.03 -6.00 2.52
C VAL A 45 9.15 -5.30 3.56
N ALA A 46 8.03 -5.89 3.96
CA ALA A 46 7.14 -5.31 4.96
C ALA A 46 7.83 -5.07 6.33
N ALA A 47 8.83 -5.87 6.69
CA ALA A 47 9.62 -5.69 7.90
C ALA A 47 10.74 -4.64 7.75
N SER A 48 11.21 -4.41 6.51
CA SER A 48 12.40 -3.59 6.23
C SER A 48 12.06 -2.14 5.85
N VAL A 49 10.90 -1.91 5.24
CA VAL A 49 10.48 -0.57 4.81
C VAL A 49 9.15 -0.17 5.45
N PRO A 50 8.99 1.08 5.94
CA PRO A 50 7.71 1.56 6.44
C PRO A 50 6.67 1.63 5.32
N VAL A 51 5.70 0.72 5.35
CA VAL A 51 4.58 0.73 4.40
C VAL A 51 3.42 1.55 4.97
N ARG A 52 2.89 2.46 4.16
CA ARG A 52 1.74 3.30 4.50
C ARG A 52 0.65 3.17 3.44
N ARG A 53 -0.60 3.27 3.85
CA ARG A 53 -1.76 3.33 2.96
C ARG A 53 -2.28 4.76 2.92
N LEU A 54 -2.49 5.28 1.72
CA LEU A 54 -3.23 6.53 1.52
C LEU A 54 -4.72 6.23 1.66
N VAL A 55 -5.35 6.79 2.68
CA VAL A 55 -6.80 6.75 2.87
C VAL A 55 -7.39 8.04 2.35
N TYR A 56 -8.44 7.94 1.54
CA TYR A 56 -9.18 9.08 1.01
C TYR A 56 -10.60 8.64 0.64
N PRO A 57 -11.59 9.55 0.62
CA PRO A 57 -12.99 9.16 0.53
C PRO A 57 -13.47 8.80 -0.89
N HIS A 58 -12.54 8.53 -1.84
CA HIS A 58 -12.82 8.15 -3.23
C HIS A 58 -13.80 9.06 -3.99
N ARG A 59 -13.89 10.33 -3.60
CA ARG A 59 -14.74 11.34 -4.24
C ARG A 59 -13.90 12.36 -5.01
N PRO A 60 -14.36 12.83 -6.19
CA PRO A 60 -13.54 13.66 -7.08
C PRO A 60 -13.04 14.97 -6.45
N ASP A 61 -13.82 15.56 -5.55
CA ASP A 61 -13.48 16.76 -4.78
C ASP A 61 -12.23 16.59 -3.90
N ALA A 62 -11.94 15.36 -3.47
CA ALA A 62 -10.75 15.05 -2.65
C ALA A 62 -9.46 14.88 -3.47
N LEU A 63 -9.54 14.79 -4.81
CA LEU A 63 -8.37 14.48 -5.66
C LEU A 63 -7.28 15.56 -5.60
N ALA A 64 -7.66 16.83 -5.45
CA ALA A 64 -6.69 17.92 -5.31
C ALA A 64 -5.86 17.77 -4.03
N ALA A 65 -6.49 17.38 -2.92
CA ALA A 65 -5.80 17.12 -1.65
C ALA A 65 -4.91 15.87 -1.72
N VAL A 66 -5.38 14.80 -2.39
CA VAL A 66 -4.59 13.59 -2.68
C VAL A 66 -3.34 13.94 -3.49
N LYS A 67 -3.47 14.76 -4.53
CA LYS A 67 -2.34 15.21 -5.34
C LYS A 67 -1.30 15.94 -4.49
N ALA A 68 -1.72 16.92 -3.67
CA ALA A 68 -0.82 17.67 -2.80
C ALA A 68 -0.03 16.75 -1.87
N LEU A 69 -0.69 15.78 -1.22
CA LEU A 69 -0.05 14.79 -0.36
C LEU A 69 0.98 13.91 -1.10
N LEU A 70 0.71 13.52 -2.34
CA LEU A 70 1.65 12.74 -3.16
C LEU A 70 2.87 13.56 -3.57
N GLU A 71 2.70 14.86 -3.85
CA GLU A 71 3.78 15.77 -4.20
C GLU A 71 4.70 16.06 -3.00
N GLU A 72 4.14 16.24 -1.80
CA GLU A 72 4.90 16.40 -0.56
C GLU A 72 5.70 15.14 -0.17
N SER A 73 5.19 13.96 -0.55
CA SER A 73 5.80 12.66 -0.22
C SER A 73 6.88 12.21 -1.20
N ARG A 74 7.13 12.98 -2.28
CA ARG A 74 8.27 12.72 -3.18
C ARG A 74 9.57 13.10 -2.47
N LEU A 75 10.27 12.08 -1.96
CA LEU A 75 11.71 12.10 -1.71
C LEU A 75 12.48 12.54 -2.97
#